data_AF-A0A0F9MYX3-F1
#
_entry.id   AF-A0A0F9MYX3-F1
#
_cell.length_a   1.000
_cell.length_b   1.000
_cell.length_c   1.000
_cell.angle_alpha   90.00
_cell.angle_beta   90.00
_cell.angle_gamma   90.00
#
_symmetry.space_group_name_H-M   'P 1'
#
loop_
_entity.id
_entity.type
_entity.pdbx_description
1 polymer ?
#
loop_
_entity_poly.entity_id
_entity_poly.type
_entity_poly.pdbx_seq_one_letter_code
_entity_poly.pdbx_strand_id
1 'polypeptide(L)'
;MKLITSLIFALIFNSFAFGQSRAQIIDSICSVIHSQHPELGMSIAFVDHKKDYFFNYGTISRKSTSKVDEKTIYPIGSLTKLFTANLIVQAQNEGKLNIEDYIDDYLPNDFI
;
A
#
# COMPACT_ATOMS: atom_id res chain seq x y z
N MET A 1 -53.74 17.49 -2.49
CA MET A 1 -52.60 17.63 -1.55
C MET A 1 -51.78 16.35 -1.39
N LYS A 2 -52.37 15.18 -1.05
CA LYS A 2 -51.61 13.93 -0.79
C LYS A 2 -50.70 13.46 -1.95
N LEU A 3 -51.15 13.63 -3.20
CA LEU A 3 -50.38 13.23 -4.39
C LEU A 3 -49.13 14.12 -4.58
N ILE A 4 -49.28 15.42 -4.37
CA ILE A 4 -48.19 16.41 -4.49
C ILE A 4 -47.15 16.18 -3.38
N THR A 5 -47.60 15.94 -2.14
CA THR A 5 -46.69 15.61 -1.03
C THR A 5 -45.94 14.30 -1.27
N SER A 6 -46.57 13.28 -1.87
CA SER A 6 -45.91 12.02 -2.23
C SER A 6 -44.88 12.18 -3.35
N LEU A 7 -45.14 13.06 -4.31
CA LEU A 7 -44.22 13.35 -5.41
C LEU A 7 -42.98 14.11 -4.92
N ILE A 8 -43.17 15.08 -4.01
CA ILE A 8 -42.06 15.82 -3.38
C ILE A 8 -41.21 14.87 -2.54
N PHE A 9 -41.81 13.95 -1.80
CA PHE A 9 -41.06 12.95 -1.02
C PHE A 9 -40.23 12.02 -1.91
N ALA A 10 -40.78 11.57 -3.05
CA ALA A 10 -40.04 10.75 -4.02
C ALA A 10 -38.87 11.51 -4.68
N LEU A 11 -39.03 12.80 -4.96
CA LEU A 11 -37.97 13.64 -5.53
C LEU A 11 -36.81 13.87 -4.55
N ILE A 12 -37.10 14.01 -3.24
CA ILE A 12 -36.06 14.15 -2.21
C ILE A 12 -35.28 12.84 -2.01
N PHE A 13 -35.93 11.69 -2.19
CA PHE A 13 -35.30 10.37 -2.03
C PHE A 13 -34.26 10.04 -3.13
N ASN A 14 -34.38 10.62 -4.32
CA ASN A 14 -33.47 10.36 -5.45
C ASN A 14 -32.15 11.14 -5.40
N SER A 15 -31.97 12.05 -4.43
CA SER A 15 -30.82 12.96 -4.39
C SER A 15 -29.60 12.40 -3.65
N PHE A 16 -29.65 11.15 -3.17
CA PHE A 16 -28.52 10.50 -2.49
C PHE A 16 -27.75 9.58 -3.44
N ALA A 17 -27.14 10.16 -4.48
CA ALA A 17 -26.12 9.46 -5.26
C ALA A 17 -24.73 9.84 -4.71
N PHE A 18 -24.08 8.91 -4.02
CA PHE A 18 -22.70 9.08 -3.55
C PHE A 18 -21.74 8.31 -4.47
N GLY A 19 -20.75 8.99 -5.03
CA GLY A 19 -19.65 8.33 -5.73
C GLY A 19 -18.77 7.55 -4.77
N GLN A 20 -18.27 6.39 -5.18
CA GLN A 20 -17.29 5.65 -4.39
C GLN A 20 -15.96 6.39 -4.40
N SER A 21 -15.36 6.58 -3.23
CA SER A 21 -14.00 7.10 -3.12
C SER A 21 -12.97 6.07 -3.59
N ARG A 22 -11.79 6.52 -4.05
CA ARG A 22 -10.68 5.62 -4.42
C ARG A 22 -10.34 4.62 -3.31
N ALA A 23 -10.35 5.09 -2.06
CA ALA A 23 -10.15 4.25 -0.88
C ALA A 23 -11.20 3.13 -0.76
N GLN A 24 -12.48 3.42 -1.00
CA GLN A 24 -13.54 2.41 -0.99
C GLN A 24 -13.38 1.38 -2.12
N ILE A 25 -12.91 1.80 -3.29
CA ILE A 25 -12.63 0.88 -4.40
C ILE A 25 -11.49 -0.07 -4.02
N ILE A 26 -10.39 0.46 -3.46
CA ILE A 26 -9.26 -0.36 -3.00
C ILE A 26 -9.72 -1.36 -1.93
N ASP A 27 -10.48 -0.90 -0.93
CA ASP A 27 -11.02 -1.74 0.13
C ASP A 27 -11.90 -2.87 -0.42
N SER A 28 -12.77 -2.54 -1.38
CA SER A 28 -13.64 -3.53 -2.03
C SER A 28 -12.85 -4.60 -2.78
N ILE A 29 -11.78 -4.23 -3.49
CA ILE A 29 -10.89 -5.18 -4.16
C ILE A 29 -10.19 -6.08 -3.13
N CYS A 30 -9.66 -5.49 -2.05
CA CYS A 30 -8.97 -6.23 -0.99
C CYS A 30 -9.89 -7.23 -0.30
N SER A 31 -11.13 -6.83 -0.04
CA SER A 31 -12.17 -7.69 0.54
C SER A 31 -12.50 -8.88 -0.35
N VAL A 32 -12.61 -8.69 -1.67
CA VAL A 32 -12.82 -9.78 -2.63
C VAL A 32 -11.64 -10.76 -2.62
N ILE A 33 -10.40 -10.26 -2.65
CA ILE A 33 -9.19 -11.10 -2.58
C ILE A 33 -9.16 -11.91 -1.28
N HIS A 34 -9.44 -11.26 -0.14
CA HIS A 34 -9.48 -11.94 1.14
C HIS A 34 -10.59 -13.00 1.21
N SER A 35 -11.76 -12.74 0.61
CA SER A 35 -12.84 -13.73 0.55
C SER A 35 -12.46 -14.97 -0.28
N GLN A 36 -11.65 -14.80 -1.33
CA GLN A 36 -11.18 -15.92 -2.16
C GLN A 36 -10.02 -16.67 -1.50
N HIS A 37 -9.20 -15.97 -0.71
CA HIS A 37 -8.00 -16.49 -0.06
C HIS A 37 -7.96 -16.10 1.43
N PRO A 38 -8.86 -16.65 2.27
CA PRO A 38 -9.01 -16.25 3.67
C PRO A 38 -7.77 -16.59 4.54
N GLU A 39 -6.91 -17.47 4.06
CA GLU A 39 -5.66 -17.87 4.71
C GLU A 39 -4.51 -16.86 4.55
N LEU A 40 -4.65 -15.87 3.67
CA LEU A 40 -3.62 -14.87 3.41
C LEU A 40 -3.76 -13.67 4.37
N GLY A 41 -2.63 -13.24 4.92
CA GLY A 41 -2.48 -11.93 5.57
C GLY A 41 -2.06 -10.89 4.53
N MET A 42 -2.74 -9.74 4.51
CA MET A 42 -2.52 -8.68 3.53
C MET A 42 -2.69 -7.31 4.17
N SER A 43 -1.73 -6.42 3.92
CA SER A 43 -1.72 -5.03 4.39
C SER A 43 -1.45 -4.09 3.22
N ILE A 44 -2.31 -3.09 3.00
CA ILE A 44 -2.22 -2.11 1.92
C ILE A 44 -2.24 -0.71 2.53
N ALA A 45 -1.26 0.10 2.16
CA ALA A 45 -1.26 1.53 2.43
C ALA A 45 -1.55 2.29 1.12
N PHE A 46 -2.49 3.24 1.17
CA PHE A 46 -2.81 4.13 0.06
C PHE A 46 -2.70 5.58 0.54
N VAL A 47 -1.80 6.33 -0.08
CA VAL A 47 -1.58 7.75 0.20
C VAL A 47 -2.26 8.56 -0.90
N ASP A 48 -3.24 9.37 -0.52
CA ASP A 48 -3.99 10.23 -1.44
C ASP A 48 -3.93 11.68 -0.96
N HIS A 49 -3.09 12.47 -1.63
CA HIS A 49 -2.75 13.83 -1.22
C HIS A 49 -2.19 13.91 0.20
N LYS A 50 -3.00 14.34 1.18
CA LYS A 50 -2.63 14.50 2.60
C LYS A 50 -3.31 13.49 3.51
N LYS A 51 -3.93 12.45 2.93
CA LYS A 51 -4.67 11.45 3.69
C LYS A 51 -4.15 10.07 3.39
N ASP A 52 -3.84 9.37 4.47
CA ASP A 52 -3.38 7.99 4.43
C ASP A 52 -4.56 7.06 4.76
N TYR A 53 -4.61 5.96 4.04
CA TYR A 53 -5.59 4.90 4.23
C TYR A 53 -4.85 3.58 4.40
N PHE A 54 -5.29 2.77 5.36
CA PHE A 54 -4.72 1.46 5.63
C PHE A 54 -5.83 0.41 5.58
N PHE A 55 -5.58 -0.66 4.83
CA PHE A 55 -6.50 -1.78 4.66
C PHE A 55 -5.78 -3.07 5.05
N ASN A 56 -6.30 -3.78 6.04
CA ASN A 56 -5.63 -4.95 6.63
C ASN A 56 -6.60 -6.12 6.71
N TYR A 57 -6.20 -7.27 6.17
CA TYR A 57 -7.02 -8.46 6.02
C TYR A 57 -6.25 -9.72 6.44
N GLY A 58 -6.92 -10.66 7.11
CA GLY A 58 -6.35 -11.94 7.51
C GLY A 58 -5.48 -11.88 8.78
N THR A 59 -4.64 -12.90 8.96
CA THR A 59 -3.79 -13.11 10.14
C THR A 59 -2.31 -13.23 9.79
N ILE A 60 -1.44 -12.99 10.77
CA ILE A 60 0.03 -12.98 10.58
C ILE A 60 0.56 -14.33 10.06
N SER A 61 -0.11 -15.43 10.39
CA SER A 61 0.21 -16.74 9.83
C SER A 61 -1.00 -17.67 9.89
N ARG A 62 -0.96 -18.75 9.10
CA ARG A 62 -2.03 -19.77 9.04
C ARG A 62 -2.33 -20.44 10.39
N LYS A 63 -1.40 -20.38 11.35
CA LYS A 63 -1.55 -20.94 12.70
C LYS A 63 -1.91 -19.88 13.75
N SER A 64 -1.79 -18.60 13.42
CA SER A 64 -2.03 -17.49 14.33
C SER A 64 -3.44 -16.95 14.19
N THR A 65 -4.04 -16.56 15.31
CA THR A 65 -5.29 -15.79 15.35
C THR A 65 -5.05 -14.28 15.36
N SER A 66 -3.78 -13.84 15.47
CA SER A 66 -3.43 -12.43 15.45
C SER A 66 -3.64 -11.86 14.06
N LYS A 67 -4.51 -10.85 13.97
CA LYS A 67 -4.76 -10.12 12.73
C LYS A 67 -3.53 -9.32 12.31
N VAL A 68 -3.35 -9.15 11.01
CA VAL A 68 -2.36 -8.20 10.49
C VAL A 68 -2.89 -6.78 10.65
N ASP A 69 -1.98 -5.83 10.76
CA ASP A 69 -2.23 -4.40 10.89
C ASP A 69 -1.15 -3.60 10.14
N GLU A 70 -1.23 -2.27 10.17
CA GLU A 70 -0.28 -1.38 9.50
C GLU A 70 1.14 -1.43 10.08
N LYS A 71 1.35 -2.11 11.22
CA LYS A 71 2.63 -2.26 11.92
C LYS A 71 3.22 -3.65 11.74
N THR A 72 2.51 -4.55 11.08
CA THR A 72 2.96 -5.91 10.82
C THR A 72 4.18 -5.89 9.90
N ILE A 73 5.23 -6.62 10.28
CA ILE A 73 6.50 -6.66 9.55
C ILE A 73 6.45 -7.74 8.47
N TYR A 74 6.73 -7.35 7.23
CA TYR A 74 6.82 -8.25 6.08
C TYR A 74 8.22 -8.21 5.45
N PRO A 75 8.75 -9.34 4.96
CA PRO A 75 9.91 -9.32 4.06
C PRO A 75 9.56 -8.60 2.76
N ILE A 76 10.26 -7.50 2.46
CA ILE A 76 9.96 -6.65 1.29
C ILE A 76 10.69 -7.08 0.00
N GLY A 77 11.58 -8.08 0.09
CA GLY A 77 12.29 -8.65 -1.05
C GLY A 77 13.07 -7.62 -1.87
N SER A 78 12.92 -7.64 -3.20
CA SER A 78 13.66 -6.74 -4.09
C SER A 78 13.38 -5.25 -3.88
N LEU A 79 12.36 -4.85 -3.11
CA LEU A 79 12.21 -3.45 -2.69
C LEU A 79 13.41 -2.96 -1.87
N THR A 80 14.15 -3.85 -1.22
CA THR A 80 15.43 -3.53 -0.56
C THR A 80 16.43 -2.85 -1.51
N LYS A 81 16.40 -3.15 -2.83
CA LYS A 81 17.30 -2.53 -3.81
C LYS A 81 17.10 -1.01 -3.94
N LEU A 82 15.90 -0.50 -3.69
CA LEU A 82 15.65 0.94 -3.67
C LEU A 82 16.40 1.61 -2.52
N PHE A 83 16.46 0.97 -1.35
CA PHE A 83 17.25 1.44 -0.23
C PHE A 83 18.75 1.36 -0.53
N THR A 84 19.22 0.25 -1.11
CA THR A 84 20.63 0.11 -1.52
C THR A 84 21.03 1.17 -2.55
N ALA A 85 20.21 1.43 -3.57
CA ALA A 85 20.46 2.46 -4.56
C ALA A 85 20.50 3.87 -3.93
N ASN A 86 19.59 4.16 -2.99
CA ASN A 86 19.59 5.43 -2.27
C ASN A 86 20.88 5.60 -1.44
N LEU A 87 21.33 4.55 -0.75
CA LEU A 87 22.59 4.57 -0.02
C LEU A 87 23.81 4.80 -0.93
N ILE A 88 23.81 4.25 -2.14
CA ILE A 88 24.87 4.50 -3.14
C ILE A 88 24.89 5.98 -3.55
N VAL A 89 23.73 6.56 -3.88
CA VAL A 89 23.64 7.98 -4.24
C VAL A 89 24.03 8.88 -3.06
N GLN A 90 23.62 8.52 -1.84
CA GLN A 90 24.03 9.24 -0.64
C GLN A 90 25.56 9.18 -0.47
N ALA A 91 26.18 8.01 -0.61
CA ALA A 91 27.61 7.85 -0.52
C ALA A 91 28.36 8.67 -1.59
N GLN A 92 27.82 8.75 -2.81
CA GLN A 92 28.35 9.64 -3.84
C GLN A 92 28.29 11.12 -3.41
N ASN A 93 27.13 11.58 -2.94
CA ASN A 93 26.97 12.97 -2.50
C ASN A 93 27.87 13.33 -1.31
N GLU A 94 28.20 12.35 -0.48
CA GLU A 94 29.14 12.46 0.63
C GLU A 94 30.62 12.33 0.21
N GLY A 95 30.90 12.11 -1.08
CA GLY A 95 32.25 11.95 -1.62
C GLY A 95 32.94 10.64 -1.21
N LYS A 96 32.18 9.62 -0.79
CA LYS A 96 32.70 8.31 -0.34
C LYS A 96 32.93 7.32 -1.48
N LEU A 97 32.23 7.51 -2.59
CA LEU A 97 32.38 6.78 -3.84
C LEU A 97 32.00 7.70 -5.02
N ASN A 98 32.26 7.27 -6.24
CA ASN A 98 31.76 7.88 -7.47
C ASN A 98 31.17 6.77 -8.35
N ILE A 99 29.93 6.96 -8.84
CA ILE A 99 29.21 5.90 -9.57
C ILE A 99 29.78 5.62 -10.96
N GLU A 100 30.66 6.49 -11.45
CA GLU A 100 31.35 6.34 -12.75
C GLU A 100 32.70 5.63 -12.63
N ASP A 101 33.17 5.37 -11.40
CA ASP A 101 34.41 4.64 -11.16
C ASP A 101 34.24 3.14 -11.52
N TYR A 102 35.35 2.47 -11.78
CA TYR A 102 35.30 1.03 -12.02
C TYR A 102 34.99 0.29 -10.71
N ILE A 103 34.24 -0.80 -10.79
CA ILE A 103 33.88 -1.56 -9.58
C ILE A 103 35.13 -2.10 -8.86
N ASP A 104 36.20 -2.38 -9.61
CA ASP A 104 37.49 -2.84 -9.12
C ASP A 104 38.12 -1.85 -8.13
N ASP A 105 37.83 -0.55 -8.24
CA ASP A 105 38.31 0.49 -7.30
C ASP A 105 37.74 0.30 -5.89
N TYR A 106 36.66 -0.48 -5.74
CA TYR A 106 35.95 -0.73 -4.48
C TYR A 106 35.98 -2.19 -4.03
N LEU A 107 36.55 -3.10 -4.83
CA LEU A 107 36.65 -4.51 -4.48
C LEU A 107 37.97 -4.81 -3.75
N PRO A 108 38.02 -5.82 -2.87
CA PRO A 108 39.27 -6.29 -2.31
C PRO A 108 40.19 -6.85 -3.41
N ASN A 109 41.52 -6.74 -3.21
CA ASN A 109 42.52 -7.20 -4.18
C ASN A 109 42.37 -8.66 -4.64
N ASP A 110 41.76 -9.53 -3.83
CA ASP A 110 41.54 -10.94 -4.17
C ASP A 110 40.44 -11.16 -5.25
N PHE A 111 39.72 -10.10 -5.63
CA PHE A 111 38.63 -10.13 -6.62
C PHE A 111 38.96 -9.41 -7.93
N ILE A 112 40.17 -8.86 -8.05
CA ILE A 112 40.66 -8.09 -9.21
C ILE A 112 41.60 -8.96 -10.05
#